data_AF-D8VNJ7-F1
#
_entry.id   AF-D8VNJ7-F1
#
_cell.length_a   1.000
_cell.length_b   1.000
_cell.length_c   1.000
_cell.angle_alpha   90.00
_cell.angle_beta   90.00
_cell.angle_gamma   90.00
#
_symmetry.space_group_name_H-M   'P 1'
#
loop_
_entity.id
_entity.type
_entity.pdbx_description
1 polymer ?
#
loop_
_entity_poly.entity_id
_entity_poly.type
_entity_poly.pdbx_seq_one_letter_code
_entity_poly.pdbx_strand_id
1 'polypeptide(L)'
;MKSFALIAFLLVPLADCQRHECIKGCELNSKPVCGTNGQTYPSACILEIHSCLSPEKNLKVDYEGKCRGDNECPSACILQFDPVCGTDGKTYSNSCFLDIEACNNPELNLKIAKNGQCGDNECPIACTEQLDPVCGTDGKTYSNSCFLEIEACNNPELNLKIAKQGEC
;
A
#
# COMPACT_ATOMS: atom_id res chain seq x y z
N MET A 1 55.60 -49.35 23.08
CA MET A 1 55.89 -48.41 21.98
C MET A 1 54.84 -48.59 20.90
N LYS A 2 54.15 -47.49 20.55
CA LYS A 2 53.25 -47.26 19.40
C LYS A 2 51.93 -48.07 19.40
N SER A 3 50.78 -47.49 19.71
CA SER A 3 50.01 -46.46 18.96
C SER A 3 49.49 -47.01 17.63
N PHE A 4 48.16 -47.05 17.44
CA PHE A 4 47.40 -46.14 16.57
C PHE A 4 45.92 -46.56 16.58
N ALA A 5 45.05 -45.65 17.02
CA ALA A 5 43.62 -45.74 16.79
C ALA A 5 43.35 -45.56 15.29
N LEU A 6 42.76 -46.56 14.65
CA LEU A 6 42.27 -46.47 13.28
C LEU A 6 40.84 -45.92 13.34
N ILE A 7 40.72 -44.64 12.97
CA ILE A 7 39.46 -43.92 12.77
C ILE A 7 38.73 -44.57 11.58
N ALA A 8 37.46 -44.91 11.79
CA ALA A 8 36.56 -45.37 10.75
C ALA A 8 36.32 -44.24 9.74
N PHE A 9 36.93 -44.34 8.55
CA PHE A 9 36.53 -43.53 7.41
C PHE A 9 35.20 -44.08 6.88
N LEU A 10 34.11 -43.47 7.34
CA LEU A 10 32.76 -43.72 6.85
C LEU A 10 32.70 -43.49 5.34
N LEU A 11 32.14 -44.47 4.65
CA LEU A 11 31.62 -44.38 3.29
C LEU A 11 30.62 -43.22 3.22
N VAL A 12 30.89 -42.23 2.37
CA VAL A 12 29.83 -41.46 1.71
C VAL A 12 30.12 -41.56 0.20
N PRO A 13 29.21 -42.12 -0.61
CA PRO A 13 29.45 -42.34 -2.03
C PRO A 13 29.56 -41.01 -2.78
N LEU A 14 30.17 -41.04 -3.96
CA LEU A 14 30.20 -39.94 -4.96
C LEU A 14 28.78 -39.64 -5.48
N ALA A 15 27.87 -39.26 -4.60
CA ALA A 15 26.49 -38.94 -4.93
C ALA A 15 26.11 -37.66 -4.18
N ASP A 16 26.63 -36.54 -4.66
CA ASP A 16 25.95 -35.25 -4.48
C ASP A 16 26.05 -34.39 -5.75
N CYS A 17 25.88 -35.06 -6.89
CA CYS A 17 25.73 -34.42 -8.20
C CYS A 17 24.24 -34.21 -8.52
N GLN A 18 23.49 -33.54 -7.64
CA GLN A 18 22.09 -33.14 -7.88
C GLN A 18 21.95 -31.61 -8.02
N ARG A 19 22.96 -30.94 -8.55
CA ARG A 19 23.05 -29.46 -8.56
C ARG A 19 23.35 -28.83 -9.94
N HIS A 20 23.42 -29.65 -10.99
CA HIS A 20 23.74 -29.19 -12.36
C HIS A 20 22.54 -28.61 -13.13
N GLU A 21 21.30 -28.94 -12.76
CA GLU A 21 20.09 -28.40 -13.42
C GLU A 21 19.80 -26.93 -13.04
N CYS A 22 20.38 -26.45 -11.95
CA CYS A 22 20.16 -25.09 -11.46
C CYS A 22 21.02 -24.05 -12.18
N ILE A 23 22.18 -24.45 -12.71
CA ILE A 23 23.20 -23.51 -13.17
C ILE A 23 22.95 -23.19 -14.65
N LYS A 24 22.25 -22.07 -14.89
CA LYS A 24 22.07 -21.47 -16.22
C LYS A 24 22.93 -20.20 -16.34
N GLY A 25 23.30 -19.84 -17.56
CA GLY A 25 24.00 -18.57 -17.80
C GLY A 25 23.08 -17.38 -17.55
N CYS A 26 23.52 -16.40 -16.77
CA CYS A 26 22.81 -15.14 -16.55
C CYS A 26 23.41 -14.02 -17.41
N GLU A 27 22.57 -13.08 -17.81
CA GLU A 27 23.02 -11.85 -18.47
C GLU A 27 23.78 -10.95 -17.48
N LEU A 28 24.83 -10.27 -17.97
CA LEU A 28 25.73 -9.46 -17.14
C LEU A 28 25.17 -8.08 -16.75
N ASN A 29 24.10 -7.61 -17.42
CA ASN A 29 23.56 -6.25 -17.26
C ASN A 29 22.11 -6.23 -16.71
N SER A 30 21.76 -7.21 -15.90
CA SER A 30 20.43 -7.26 -15.29
C SER A 30 20.31 -6.33 -14.07
N LYS A 31 19.10 -5.86 -13.79
CA LYS A 31 18.79 -5.02 -12.63
C LYS A 31 18.71 -5.86 -11.34
N PRO A 32 19.08 -5.32 -10.16
CA PRO A 32 18.94 -6.01 -8.90
C PRO A 32 17.47 -6.24 -8.53
N VAL A 33 17.23 -7.24 -7.68
CA VAL A 33 15.91 -7.59 -7.15
C VAL A 33 15.98 -7.87 -5.65
N CYS A 34 14.89 -7.62 -4.94
CA CYS A 34 14.72 -8.03 -3.55
C CYS A 34 14.06 -9.41 -3.51
N GLY A 35 14.65 -10.35 -2.74
CA GLY A 35 14.06 -11.65 -2.51
C GLY A 35 13.05 -11.66 -1.37
N THR A 36 12.13 -12.62 -1.38
CA THR A 36 11.15 -12.85 -0.29
C THR A 36 11.78 -13.15 1.08
N ASN A 37 13.10 -13.39 1.12
CA ASN A 37 13.90 -13.53 2.32
C ASN A 37 14.57 -12.22 2.80
N GLY A 38 14.23 -11.09 2.18
CA GLY A 38 14.82 -9.78 2.50
C GLY A 38 16.26 -9.59 2.01
N GLN A 39 16.80 -10.48 1.16
CA GLN A 39 18.15 -10.35 0.61
C GLN A 39 18.12 -9.77 -0.81
N THR A 40 19.05 -8.85 -1.08
CA THR A 40 19.23 -8.27 -2.43
C THR A 40 20.04 -9.23 -3.31
N TYR A 41 19.50 -9.57 -4.47
CA TYR A 41 20.20 -10.35 -5.48
C TYR A 41 20.60 -9.46 -6.66
N PRO A 42 21.78 -9.68 -7.29
CA PRO A 42 22.24 -8.90 -8.44
C PRO A 42 21.27 -8.93 -9.63
N SER A 43 20.48 -10.00 -9.76
CA SER A 43 19.42 -10.13 -10.75
C SER A 43 18.41 -11.20 -10.37
N ALA A 44 17.24 -11.17 -11.03
CA ALA A 44 16.24 -12.24 -10.93
C ALA A 44 16.80 -13.63 -11.31
N CYS A 45 17.68 -13.68 -12.32
CA CYS A 45 18.36 -14.93 -12.72
C CYS A 45 19.24 -15.49 -11.60
N ILE A 46 20.02 -14.64 -10.92
CA ILE A 46 20.87 -15.07 -9.80
C ILE A 46 20.02 -15.51 -8.60
N LEU A 47 18.88 -14.86 -8.35
CA LEU A 47 17.92 -15.29 -7.34
C LEU A 47 17.36 -16.69 -7.66
N GLU A 48 16.98 -16.96 -8.91
CA GLU A 48 16.45 -18.25 -9.34
C GLU A 48 17.47 -19.38 -9.13
N ILE A 49 18.73 -19.14 -9.50
CA ILE A 49 19.82 -20.08 -9.21
C ILE A 49 19.91 -20.32 -7.70
N HIS A 50 19.98 -19.27 -6.89
CA HIS A 50 20.07 -19.41 -5.44
C HIS A 50 18.88 -20.17 -4.83
N SER A 51 17.66 -19.90 -5.31
CA SER A 51 16.44 -20.60 -4.91
C SER A 51 16.49 -22.09 -5.25
N CYS A 52 16.95 -22.42 -6.46
CA CYS A 52 17.13 -23.81 -6.90
C CYS A 52 18.20 -24.56 -6.07
N LEU A 53 19.25 -23.84 -5.65
CA LEU A 53 20.34 -24.35 -4.82
C LEU A 53 19.98 -24.47 -3.32
N SER A 54 18.90 -23.83 -2.89
CA SER A 54 18.45 -23.80 -1.50
C SER A 54 17.50 -24.97 -1.21
N PRO A 55 17.59 -25.60 -0.02
CA PRO A 55 16.67 -26.66 0.38
C PRO A 55 15.22 -26.18 0.50
N GLU A 56 15.00 -24.89 0.77
CA GLU A 56 13.66 -24.35 0.99
C GLU A 56 12.88 -24.11 -0.32
N LYS A 57 13.55 -23.98 -1.48
CA LYS A 57 12.99 -23.73 -2.84
C LYS A 57 11.85 -22.70 -2.98
N ASN A 58 11.60 -21.90 -1.94
CA ASN A 58 10.48 -20.96 -1.86
C ASN A 58 10.93 -19.49 -1.99
N LEU A 59 12.20 -19.28 -2.29
CA LEU A 59 12.75 -17.95 -2.52
C LEU A 59 12.29 -17.43 -3.89
N LYS A 60 11.57 -16.31 -3.89
CA LYS A 60 11.06 -15.62 -5.08
C LYS A 60 11.49 -14.16 -5.06
N VAL A 61 11.35 -13.47 -6.20
CA VAL A 61 11.40 -12.01 -6.22
C VAL A 61 10.19 -11.47 -5.46
N ASP A 62 10.44 -10.56 -4.52
CA ASP A 62 9.41 -9.76 -3.84
C ASP A 62 9.11 -8.50 -4.67
N TYR A 63 10.15 -7.69 -4.94
CA TYR A 63 10.06 -6.52 -5.83
C TYR A 63 11.37 -6.21 -6.56
N GLU A 64 11.29 -5.42 -7.64
CA GLU A 64 12.46 -4.92 -8.39
C GLU A 64 13.24 -3.87 -7.61
N GLY A 65 14.57 -3.91 -7.72
CA GLY A 65 15.48 -3.03 -6.99
C GLY A 65 16.16 -3.73 -5.82
N LYS A 66 16.98 -2.98 -5.08
CA LYS A 66 17.60 -3.51 -3.85
C LYS A 66 16.53 -3.65 -2.76
N CYS A 67 16.69 -4.63 -1.89
CA CYS A 67 15.90 -4.66 -0.66
C CYS A 67 16.15 -3.37 0.12
N ARG A 68 15.05 -2.70 0.47
CA ARG A 68 15.06 -1.60 1.43
C ARG A 68 15.31 -2.21 2.80
N GLY A 69 16.25 -1.66 3.55
CA GLY A 69 16.38 -2.02 4.96
C GLY A 69 15.15 -1.56 5.74
N ASP A 70 14.96 -2.08 6.95
CA ASP A 70 13.83 -1.68 7.84
C ASP A 70 13.78 -0.16 8.14
N ASN A 71 14.87 0.57 7.81
CA ASN A 71 15.01 2.02 8.00
C ASN A 71 15.04 2.80 6.67
N GLU A 72 14.81 2.17 5.51
CA GLU A 72 14.91 2.83 4.21
C GLU A 72 13.52 3.09 3.62
N CYS A 73 13.05 4.33 3.77
CA CYS A 73 11.79 4.76 3.23
C CYS A 73 11.82 4.83 1.70
N PRO A 74 10.69 4.56 1.00
CA PRO A 74 10.62 4.84 -0.42
C PRO A 74 10.96 6.31 -0.67
N SER A 75 11.76 6.59 -1.70
CA SER A 75 12.21 7.95 -2.03
C SER A 75 11.42 8.59 -3.17
N ALA A 76 10.56 7.81 -3.84
CA ALA A 76 9.80 8.27 -4.99
C ALA A 76 8.47 7.54 -5.11
N CYS A 77 7.49 8.26 -5.64
CA CYS A 77 6.18 7.76 -6.02
C CYS A 77 5.92 8.05 -7.50
N ILE A 78 5.03 7.27 -8.11
CA ILE A 78 4.44 7.67 -9.39
C ILE A 78 3.64 8.96 -9.21
N LEU A 79 3.63 9.82 -10.23
CA LEU A 79 2.89 11.09 -10.23
C LEU A 79 1.42 10.89 -10.62
N GLN A 80 0.77 9.88 -10.04
CA GLN A 80 -0.66 9.64 -10.20
C GLN A 80 -1.43 10.40 -9.12
N PHE A 81 -2.48 11.12 -9.49
CA PHE A 81 -3.29 11.89 -8.55
C PHE A 81 -4.54 11.08 -8.16
N ASP A 82 -4.43 10.36 -7.04
CA ASP A 82 -5.51 9.60 -6.41
C ASP A 82 -5.53 9.97 -4.92
N PRO A 83 -6.09 11.14 -4.56
CA PRO A 83 -5.81 11.76 -3.27
C PRO A 83 -6.34 10.95 -2.09
N VAL A 84 -5.62 11.05 -0.98
CA VAL A 84 -6.02 10.51 0.32
C VAL A 84 -5.90 11.56 1.41
N CYS A 85 -6.78 11.49 2.41
CA CYS A 85 -6.73 12.34 3.58
C CYS A 85 -6.01 11.60 4.71
N GLY A 86 -4.95 12.18 5.24
CA GLY A 86 -4.20 11.64 6.39
C GLY A 86 -4.93 11.85 7.71
N THR A 87 -4.59 11.03 8.72
CA THR A 87 -5.03 11.23 10.11
C THR A 87 -4.53 12.53 10.73
N ASP A 88 -3.54 13.18 10.11
CA ASP A 88 -3.06 14.51 10.46
C ASP A 88 -3.87 15.65 9.80
N GLY A 89 -4.91 15.32 9.04
CA GLY A 89 -5.76 16.29 8.35
C GLY A 89 -5.16 16.88 7.07
N LYS A 90 -4.05 16.33 6.55
CA LYS A 90 -3.45 16.75 5.28
C LYS A 90 -3.85 15.87 4.11
N THR A 91 -4.04 16.49 2.94
CA THR A 91 -4.25 15.78 1.68
C THR A 91 -2.92 15.37 1.07
N TYR A 92 -2.77 14.09 0.74
CA TYR A 92 -1.62 13.54 0.01
C TYR A 92 -2.05 13.21 -1.41
N SER A 93 -1.18 13.49 -2.39
CA SER A 93 -1.48 13.31 -3.82
C SER A 93 -1.85 11.87 -4.20
N ASN A 94 -1.29 10.91 -3.47
CA ASN A 94 -1.70 9.51 -3.47
C ASN A 94 -1.21 8.81 -2.19
N SER A 95 -1.62 7.55 -1.99
CA SER A 95 -1.23 6.74 -0.83
C SER A 95 0.28 6.60 -0.67
N CYS A 96 1.04 6.48 -1.77
CA CYS A 96 2.49 6.36 -1.71
C CYS A 96 3.14 7.60 -1.06
N PHE A 97 2.68 8.81 -1.38
CA PHE A 97 3.22 10.02 -0.74
C PHE A 97 2.92 10.07 0.77
N LEU A 98 1.77 9.55 1.20
CA LEU A 98 1.46 9.39 2.63
C LEU A 98 2.40 8.35 3.27
N ASP A 99 2.62 7.21 2.62
CA ASP A 99 3.47 6.14 3.14
C ASP A 99 4.93 6.60 3.29
N ILE A 100 5.44 7.41 2.35
CA ILE A 100 6.76 8.04 2.47
C ILE A 100 6.83 8.94 3.70
N GLU A 101 5.83 9.80 3.90
CA GLU A 101 5.77 10.69 5.06
C GLU A 101 5.67 9.92 6.38
N ALA A 102 4.82 8.89 6.42
CA ALA A 102 4.62 8.03 7.58
C ALA A 102 5.89 7.24 7.93
N CYS A 103 6.62 6.78 6.91
CA CYS A 103 7.88 6.10 7.09
C CYS A 103 8.98 7.03 7.59
N ASN A 104 9.08 8.24 7.01
CA ASN A 104 10.10 9.22 7.39
C ASN A 104 9.86 9.80 8.79
N ASN A 105 8.62 9.77 9.28
CA ASN A 105 8.22 10.34 10.57
C ASN A 105 7.34 9.35 11.38
N PRO A 106 7.91 8.24 11.88
CA PRO A 106 7.14 7.18 12.56
C PRO A 106 6.36 7.67 13.80
N GLU A 107 6.85 8.72 14.46
CA GLU A 107 6.20 9.34 15.62
C GLU A 107 4.83 9.96 15.32
N LEU A 108 4.57 10.32 14.05
CA LEU A 108 3.27 10.84 13.63
C LEU A 108 2.17 9.78 13.70
N ASN A 109 2.52 8.49 13.69
CA ASN A 109 1.57 7.38 13.57
C ASN A 109 0.57 7.61 12.41
N LEU A 110 1.06 8.21 11.32
CA LEU A 110 0.27 8.69 10.20
C LEU A 110 -0.37 7.51 9.46
N LYS A 111 -1.67 7.61 9.22
CA LYS A 111 -2.46 6.65 8.45
C LYS A 111 -3.40 7.38 7.50
N ILE A 112 -3.94 6.65 6.52
CA ILE A 112 -5.07 7.14 5.73
C ILE A 112 -6.31 7.20 6.63
N ALA A 113 -6.90 8.39 6.76
CA ALA A 113 -8.18 8.62 7.42
C ALA A 113 -9.36 8.35 6.48
N LYS A 114 -9.29 8.84 5.23
CA LYS A 114 -10.27 8.55 4.16
C LYS A 114 -9.64 8.65 2.77
N ASN A 115 -10.29 8.04 1.79
CA ASN A 115 -10.03 8.31 0.37
C ASN A 115 -10.58 9.69 -0.02
N GLY A 116 -9.96 10.34 -1.01
CA GLY A 116 -10.25 11.73 -1.38
C GLY A 116 -9.42 12.73 -0.58
N GLN A 117 -9.58 14.02 -0.88
CA GLN A 117 -8.88 15.08 -0.18
C GLN A 117 -9.47 15.30 1.22
N CYS A 118 -8.66 15.81 2.14
CA CYS A 118 -9.18 16.33 3.39
C CYS A 118 -10.07 17.54 3.10
N GLY A 119 -11.17 17.66 3.85
CA GLY A 119 -12.14 18.73 3.60
C GLY A 119 -13.09 18.47 2.43
N ASP A 120 -12.97 17.35 1.69
CA ASP A 120 -13.99 16.88 0.76
C ASP A 120 -15.22 16.39 1.55
N ASN A 121 -15.92 17.33 2.17
CA ASN A 121 -17.35 17.29 2.37
C ASN A 121 -17.92 17.97 1.12
N GLU A 122 -17.72 17.38 -0.07
CA GLU A 122 -18.27 17.97 -1.29
C GLU A 122 -19.79 17.94 -1.16
N CYS A 123 -20.34 19.10 -0.83
CA CYS A 123 -21.77 19.31 -0.86
C CYS A 123 -22.25 19.09 -2.29
N PRO A 124 -23.45 18.51 -2.49
CA PRO A 124 -24.00 18.41 -3.83
C PRO A 124 -23.98 19.79 -4.50
N ILE A 125 -23.45 19.87 -5.71
CA ILE A 125 -23.31 21.18 -6.42
C ILE A 125 -24.58 21.49 -7.21
N ALA A 126 -25.39 20.46 -7.49
CA ALA A 126 -26.60 20.58 -8.27
C ALA A 126 -27.67 19.58 -7.80
N CYS A 127 -28.92 19.98 -7.99
CA CYS A 127 -30.09 19.16 -7.78
C CYS A 127 -30.88 19.05 -9.08
N THR A 128 -31.66 17.98 -9.23
CA THR A 128 -32.69 17.90 -10.27
C THR A 128 -33.79 18.93 -10.01
N GLU A 129 -34.43 19.46 -11.05
CA GLU A 129 -35.58 20.36 -10.94
C GLU A 129 -36.90 19.65 -10.58
N GLN A 130 -36.83 18.43 -10.03
CA GLN A 130 -38.00 17.74 -9.51
C GLN A 130 -38.59 18.52 -8.34
N LEU A 131 -39.85 18.90 -8.46
CA LEU A 131 -40.61 19.53 -7.39
C LEU A 131 -41.20 18.45 -6.47
N ASP A 132 -40.62 18.30 -5.29
CA ASP A 132 -41.09 17.43 -4.22
C ASP A 132 -40.79 18.08 -2.87
N PRO A 133 -41.57 19.11 -2.48
CA PRO A 133 -41.17 20.06 -1.44
C PRO A 133 -41.04 19.42 -0.06
N VAL A 134 -40.11 19.93 0.74
CA VAL A 134 -39.88 19.52 2.14
C VAL A 134 -39.80 20.73 3.06
N CYS A 135 -40.28 20.60 4.29
CA CYS A 135 -40.16 21.62 5.33
C CYS A 135 -38.92 21.32 6.18
N GLY A 136 -37.99 22.27 6.29
CA GLY A 136 -36.80 22.16 7.12
C GLY A 136 -37.09 22.38 8.61
N THR A 137 -36.17 21.91 9.47
CA THR A 137 -36.18 22.21 10.91
C THR A 137 -36.00 23.70 11.22
N ASP A 138 -35.57 24.49 10.23
CA ASP A 138 -35.49 25.96 10.29
C ASP A 138 -36.80 26.66 9.91
N GLY A 139 -37.85 25.90 9.57
CA GLY A 139 -39.15 26.43 9.17
C GLY A 139 -39.22 26.96 7.73
N LYS A 140 -38.23 26.66 6.88
CA LYS A 140 -38.26 27.00 5.44
C LYS A 140 -38.71 25.82 4.58
N THR A 141 -39.44 26.12 3.51
CA THR A 141 -39.77 25.15 2.46
C THR A 141 -38.65 25.09 1.43
N TYR A 142 -38.17 23.89 1.12
CA TYR A 142 -37.17 23.62 0.08
C TYR A 142 -37.83 22.90 -1.09
N SER A 143 -37.43 23.21 -2.33
CA SER A 143 -38.03 22.67 -3.56
C SER A 143 -37.99 21.14 -3.65
N ASN A 144 -36.94 20.54 -3.08
CA ASN A 144 -36.83 19.11 -2.82
C ASN A 144 -35.79 18.83 -1.72
N SER A 145 -35.66 17.56 -1.31
CA SER A 145 -34.70 17.12 -0.30
C SER A 145 -33.26 17.48 -0.65
N CYS A 146 -32.87 17.42 -1.94
CA CYS A 146 -31.52 17.74 -2.37
C CYS A 146 -31.18 19.22 -2.08
N PHE A 147 -32.07 20.17 -2.33
CA PHE A 147 -31.80 21.58 -2.00
C PHE A 147 -31.63 21.81 -0.49
N LEU A 148 -32.36 21.07 0.34
CA LEU A 148 -32.14 21.09 1.79
C LEU A 148 -30.78 20.49 2.16
N GLU A 149 -30.40 19.37 1.55
CA GLU A 149 -29.10 18.70 1.79
C GLU A 149 -27.91 19.59 1.40
N ILE A 150 -28.02 20.34 0.30
CA ILE A 150 -27.00 21.34 -0.08
C ILE A 150 -26.85 22.39 1.00
N GLU A 151 -27.95 22.97 1.48
CA GLU A 151 -27.93 23.99 2.52
C GLU A 151 -27.38 23.44 3.84
N ALA A 152 -27.82 22.25 4.24
CA ALA A 152 -27.37 21.58 5.46
C ALA A 152 -25.88 21.21 5.40
N CYS A 153 -25.38 20.83 4.23
CA CYS A 153 -23.98 20.53 4.02
C CYS A 153 -23.11 21.80 4.01
N ASN A 154 -23.57 22.87 3.34
CA ASN A 154 -22.85 24.15 3.29
C ASN A 154 -22.82 24.89 4.63
N ASN A 155 -23.79 24.60 5.52
CA ASN A 155 -23.94 25.26 6.82
C ASN A 155 -24.15 24.22 7.96
N PRO A 156 -23.13 23.41 8.32
CA PRO A 156 -23.28 22.32 9.30
C PRO A 156 -23.75 22.79 10.69
N GLU A 157 -23.46 24.03 11.07
CA GLU A 157 -23.87 24.63 12.35
C GLU A 157 -25.39 24.79 12.49
N LEU A 158 -26.13 24.86 11.38
CA LEU A 158 -27.60 24.95 11.39
C LEU A 158 -28.25 23.66 11.89
N ASN A 159 -27.52 22.52 11.84
CA ASN A 159 -28.07 21.20 12.11
C ASN A 159 -29.39 20.94 11.36
N LEU A 160 -29.47 21.46 10.14
CA LEU A 160 -30.68 21.46 9.32
C LEU A 160 -31.05 20.03 8.90
N LYS A 161 -32.31 19.67 9.13
CA LYS A 161 -32.90 18.38 8.75
C LYS A 161 -34.27 18.60 8.14
N ILE A 162 -34.80 17.59 7.47
CA ILE A 162 -36.21 17.56 7.06
C ILE A 162 -37.07 17.40 8.31
N ALA A 163 -37.98 18.34 8.55
CA ALA A 163 -38.98 18.29 9.63
C ALA A 163 -40.25 17.54 9.20
N LYS A 164 -40.76 17.79 7.98
CA LYS A 164 -41.89 17.07 7.38
C LYS A 164 -41.83 17.10 5.85
N GLN A 165 -42.51 16.15 5.21
CA GLN A 165 -42.79 16.20 3.77
C GLN A 165 -43.81 17.31 3.46
N GLY A 166 -43.68 17.96 2.31
CA GLY A 166 -44.51 19.09 1.90
C GLY A 166 -44.00 20.42 2.45
N GLU A 167 -44.72 21.48 2.11
CA GLU A 167 -44.38 22.84 2.55
C GLU A 167 -44.55 23.00 4.07
N CYS A 168 -43.79 23.92 4.67
CA CYS A 168 -44.07 24.43 6.00
C CYS A 168 -45.45 25.10 5.99
#